data_AF-A0A897NS72-F1
#
_entry.id   AF-A0A897NS72-F1
#
_cell.length_a   1.000
_cell.length_b   1.000
_cell.length_c   1.000
_cell.angle_alpha   90.00
_cell.angle_beta   90.00
_cell.angle_gamma   90.00
#
_symmetry.space_group_name_H-M   'P 1'
#
loop_
_entity.id
_entity.type
_entity.pdbx_description
1 polymer ?
#
loop_
_entity_poly.entity_id
_entity_poly.type
_entity_poly.pdbx_seq_one_letter_code
_entity_poly.pdbx_strand_id
1 'polypeptide(L)'
;MVSVADAIGLAVILLTNSAVGALLTRFFRVRLATSWGSLVYTALIGPVVLLALTLVLGGAFGLGPDLGSPAMVVIGIVFLPLTLGVTFDYFWMPAPEEIELPDRYAT
;
A
#
# COMPACT_ATOMS: atom_id res chain seq x y z
N MET A 1 13.07 1.44 -25.41
CA MET A 1 14.11 0.87 -24.53
C MET A 1 13.87 1.45 -23.15
N VAL A 2 13.87 0.64 -22.09
CA VAL A 2 13.66 1.12 -20.71
C VAL A 2 14.97 1.72 -20.20
N SER A 3 14.91 2.94 -19.67
CA SER A 3 16.09 3.60 -19.08
C SER A 3 16.29 3.19 -17.62
N VAL A 4 17.48 3.43 -17.07
CA VAL A 4 17.76 3.24 -15.63
C VAL A 4 16.85 4.13 -14.78
N ALA A 5 16.60 5.37 -15.23
CA ALA A 5 15.71 6.29 -14.54
C ALA A 5 14.27 5.76 -14.48
N ASP A 6 13.78 5.14 -15.56
CA ASP A 6 12.45 4.53 -15.60
C ASP A 6 12.35 3.35 -14.60
N ALA A 7 13.36 2.49 -14.57
CA ALA A 7 13.40 1.36 -13.64
C ALA A 7 13.40 1.84 -12.17
N ILE A 8 14.16 2.89 -11.86
CA ILE A 8 14.18 3.51 -10.52
C ILE A 8 12.81 4.13 -10.21
N GLY A 9 12.23 4.88 -11.13
CA GLY A 9 10.91 5.50 -10.95
C GLY A 9 9.82 4.46 -10.67
N LEU A 10 9.82 3.35 -11.43
CA LEU A 10 8.91 2.23 -11.21
C LEU A 10 9.12 1.59 -9.83
N ALA A 11 10.37 1.36 -9.42
CA ALA A 11 10.68 0.80 -8.11
C ALA A 11 10.20 1.72 -6.97
N VAL A 12 10.42 3.03 -7.09
CA VAL A 12 9.92 4.03 -6.13
C VAL A 12 8.41 3.95 -6.00
N ILE A 13 7.68 3.88 -7.12
CA ILE A 13 6.21 3.78 -7.11
C ILE A 13 5.78 2.48 -6.43
N LEU A 14 6.35 1.34 -6.81
CA LEU A 14 6.00 0.03 -6.26
C LEU A 14 6.25 -0.04 -4.75
N LEU A 15 7.41 0.43 -4.29
CA LEU A 15 7.77 0.44 -2.88
C LEU A 15 6.86 1.39 -2.09
N THR A 16 6.57 2.57 -2.63
CA THR A 16 5.68 3.56 -1.99
C THR A 16 4.25 3.01 -1.86
N ASN A 17 3.69 2.47 -2.94
CA ASN A 17 2.34 1.88 -2.90
C ASN A 17 2.28 0.66 -1.96
N SER A 18 3.33 -0.16 -1.91
CA SER A 18 3.37 -1.33 -1.00
C SER A 18 3.43 -0.89 0.45
N ALA A 19 4.29 0.09 0.77
CA ALA A 19 4.41 0.66 2.10
C ALA A 19 3.10 1.32 2.55
N VAL A 20 2.48 2.12 1.69
CA VAL A 20 1.17 2.74 1.97
C VAL A 20 0.08 1.69 2.11
N GLY A 21 0.06 0.66 1.27
CA GLY A 21 -0.86 -0.47 1.39
C GLY A 21 -0.76 -1.16 2.76
N ALA A 22 0.46 -1.46 3.21
CA ALA A 22 0.70 -2.03 4.53
C ALA A 22 0.25 -1.08 5.67
N LEU A 23 0.58 0.21 5.57
CA LEU A 23 0.22 1.22 6.57
C LEU A 23 -1.30 1.45 6.65
N LEU A 24 -2.00 1.49 5.52
CA LEU A 24 -3.46 1.59 5.49
C LEU A 24 -4.10 0.39 6.16
N THR A 25 -3.64 -0.82 5.80
CA THR A 25 -4.13 -2.07 6.39
C THR A 25 -3.93 -2.05 7.90
N ARG A 26 -2.71 -1.73 8.35
CA ARG A 26 -2.37 -1.60 9.78
C ARG A 26 -3.23 -0.55 10.48
N PHE A 27 -3.40 0.62 9.87
CA PHE A 27 -4.19 1.71 10.42
C PHE A 27 -5.64 1.28 10.64
N PHE A 28 -6.26 0.61 9.67
CA PHE A 28 -7.63 0.14 9.81
C PHE A 28 -7.75 -0.97 10.85
N ARG A 29 -6.79 -1.89 10.95
CA ARG A 29 -6.78 -2.90 12.02
C ARG A 29 -6.65 -2.29 13.42
N VAL A 30 -5.85 -1.23 13.57
CA VAL A 30 -5.70 -0.53 14.85
C VAL A 30 -6.92 0.33 15.21
N ARG A 31 -7.59 0.94 14.21
CA ARG A 31 -8.65 1.92 14.45
C ARG A 31 -10.06 1.39 14.41
N LEU A 32 -10.32 0.29 13.70
CA LEU A 32 -11.66 -0.27 13.58
C LEU A 32 -11.87 -1.38 14.60
N ALA A 33 -12.76 -1.16 15.55
CA ALA A 33 -13.17 -2.15 16.55
C ALA A 33 -14.19 -3.16 15.98
N THR A 34 -13.91 -3.73 14.81
CA THR A 34 -14.80 -4.67 14.12
C THR A 34 -14.00 -5.80 13.51
N SER A 35 -14.55 -7.01 13.51
CA SER A 35 -13.87 -8.21 12.97
C SER A 35 -13.58 -8.14 11.47
N TRP A 36 -14.46 -7.51 10.69
CA TRP A 36 -14.34 -7.44 9.21
C TRP A 36 -14.07 -6.04 8.66
N GLY A 37 -14.26 -4.98 9.45
CA GLY A 37 -14.17 -3.61 8.94
C GLY A 37 -12.79 -3.30 8.38
N SER A 38 -11.72 -3.78 9.00
CA SER A 38 -10.35 -3.59 8.48
C SER A 38 -10.17 -4.12 7.06
N LEU A 39 -10.67 -5.33 6.78
CA LEU A 39 -10.59 -5.92 5.45
C LEU A 39 -11.47 -5.16 4.43
N VAL A 40 -12.70 -4.82 4.80
CA VAL A 40 -13.64 -4.11 3.92
C VAL A 40 -13.10 -2.72 3.57
N TYR A 41 -12.63 -1.96 4.55
CA TYR A 41 -12.04 -0.63 4.32
C TYR A 41 -10.77 -0.72 3.50
N THR A 42 -9.92 -1.73 3.73
CA THR A 42 -8.73 -1.94 2.90
C THR A 42 -9.10 -2.26 1.45
N ALA A 43 -10.10 -3.11 1.22
CA ALA A 43 -10.54 -3.50 -0.11
C ALA A 43 -11.20 -2.35 -0.89
N LEU A 44 -11.90 -1.44 -0.21
CA LEU A 44 -12.60 -0.31 -0.85
C LEU A 44 -11.74 0.94 -0.96
N ILE A 45 -11.02 1.31 0.10
CA ILE A 45 -10.23 2.55 0.16
C ILE A 45 -8.81 2.33 -0.35
N GLY A 46 -8.21 1.16 -0.11
CA GLY A 46 -6.84 0.84 -0.53
C GLY A 46 -6.60 1.08 -2.02
N PRO A 47 -7.40 0.49 -2.93
CA PRO A 47 -7.22 0.72 -4.37
C PRO A 47 -7.31 2.19 -4.77
N VAL A 48 -8.22 2.94 -4.16
CA VAL A 48 -8.42 4.37 -4.46
C VAL A 48 -7.20 5.20 -4.04
N VAL A 49 -6.66 4.96 -2.84
CA VAL A 49 -5.48 5.67 -2.34
C VAL A 49 -4.24 5.34 -3.19
N LEU A 50 -4.03 4.06 -3.49
CA LEU A 50 -2.88 3.62 -4.29
C LEU A 50 -2.98 4.11 -5.74
N LEU A 51 -4.20 4.15 -6.31
CA LEU A 51 -4.42 4.75 -7.62
C LEU A 51 -4.10 6.25 -7.60
N ALA A 52 -4.56 6.99 -6.58
CA ALA A 52 -4.25 8.41 -6.43
C ALA A 52 -2.73 8.65 -6.34
N LEU A 53 -2.02 7.86 -5.53
CA LEU A 53 -0.56 7.92 -5.45
C LEU A 53 0.11 7.62 -6.78
N THR A 54 -0.39 6.62 -7.52
CA THR A 54 0.12 6.26 -8.84
C THR A 54 -0.05 7.41 -9.83
N LEU A 55 -1.19 8.09 -9.82
CA LEU A 55 -1.44 9.26 -10.67
C LEU A 55 -0.54 10.45 -10.30
N VAL A 56 -0.29 10.68 -9.02
CA VAL A 56 0.62 11.74 -8.57
C VAL A 56 2.06 11.42 -8.97
N LEU A 57 2.57 10.22 -8.64
CA LEU A 57 3.95 9.85 -8.88
C LEU A 57 4.26 9.65 -10.38
N GLY A 58 3.42 8.90 -11.09
CA GLY A 58 3.62 8.64 -12.52
C GLY A 58 3.18 9.79 -13.41
N GLY A 59 2.13 10.51 -13.03
CA GLY A 59 1.60 11.63 -13.82
C GLY A 59 2.26 12.96 -13.49
N ALA A 60 2.09 13.46 -12.26
CA ALA A 60 2.58 14.80 -11.90
C ALA A 60 4.11 14.86 -11.77
N PHE A 61 4.75 13.81 -11.26
CA PHE A 61 6.21 13.73 -11.14
C PHE A 61 6.88 12.99 -12.31
N GLY A 62 6.11 12.37 -13.22
CA GLY A 62 6.65 11.70 -14.40
C GLY A 62 7.53 10.47 -14.08
N LEU A 63 7.28 9.79 -12.96
CA LEU A 63 8.08 8.63 -12.55
C LEU A 63 7.65 7.35 -13.27
N GLY A 64 8.65 6.56 -13.69
CA GLY A 64 8.45 5.22 -14.24
C GLY A 64 8.17 5.19 -15.75
N PRO A 65 8.24 4.00 -16.37
CA PRO A 65 8.01 3.83 -17.79
C PRO A 65 6.52 3.83 -18.13
N ASP A 66 6.22 4.01 -19.42
CA ASP A 66 4.93 3.62 -19.98
C ASP A 66 4.76 2.10 -19.91
N LEU A 67 3.71 1.64 -19.23
CA LEU A 67 3.38 0.21 -19.07
C LEU A 67 2.51 -0.33 -20.21
N GLY A 68 2.19 0.49 -21.21
CA GLY A 68 1.52 0.11 -22.46
C GLY A 68 0.01 -0.11 -22.34
N SER A 69 -0.56 -0.21 -21.14
CA SER A 69 -2.01 -0.21 -20.95
C SER A 69 -2.46 0.19 -19.53
N PRO A 70 -3.67 0.78 -19.38
CA PRO A 70 -4.24 1.08 -18.07
C PRO A 70 -4.43 -0.17 -17.19
N ALA A 71 -4.75 -1.32 -17.80
CA ALA A 71 -4.92 -2.58 -17.07
C ALA A 71 -3.62 -3.01 -16.38
N MET A 72 -2.47 -2.88 -17.04
CA MET A 72 -1.17 -3.18 -16.45
C MET A 72 -0.81 -2.24 -15.30
N VAL A 73 -1.20 -0.97 -15.38
CA VAL A 73 -1.04 -0.02 -14.26
C VAL A 73 -1.88 -0.47 -13.07
N VAL A 74 -3.17 -0.76 -13.26
CA VAL A 74 -4.05 -1.17 -12.16
C VAL A 74 -3.58 -2.48 -11.53
N ILE A 75 -3.24 -3.49 -12.33
CA ILE A 75 -2.82 -4.79 -11.80
C ILE A 75 -1.43 -4.70 -11.14
N GLY A 76 -0.45 -4.14 -11.85
CA GLY A 76 0.95 -4.14 -11.41
C GLY A 76 1.27 -3.10 -10.34
N ILE A 77 0.59 -1.95 -10.36
CA ILE A 77 0.95 -0.79 -9.53
C ILE A 77 -0.04 -0.54 -8.40
N VAL A 78 -1.27 -1.03 -8.52
CA VAL A 78 -2.30 -0.90 -7.48
C VAL A 78 -2.58 -2.25 -6.81
N PHE A 79 -3.04 -3.24 -7.57
CA PHE A 79 -3.49 -4.51 -7.01
C PHE A 79 -2.35 -5.32 -6.39
N LEU A 80 -1.22 -5.44 -7.07
CA LEU A 80 -0.06 -6.17 -6.56
C LEU A 80 0.49 -5.52 -5.27
N PRO A 81 0.80 -4.21 -5.21
CA PRO A 81 1.22 -3.57 -3.97
C PRO A 81 0.21 -3.63 -2.83
N LEU A 82 -1.09 -3.48 -3.12
CA LEU A 82 -2.13 -3.64 -2.10
C LEU A 82 -2.12 -5.05 -1.51
N THR A 83 -2.07 -6.06 -2.37
CA THR A 83 -2.02 -7.47 -1.96
C THR A 83 -0.77 -7.74 -1.12
N LEU A 84 0.39 -7.23 -1.53
CA LEU A 84 1.63 -7.35 -0.76
C LEU A 84 1.49 -6.67 0.62
N GLY A 85 0.91 -5.47 0.68
CA GLY A 85 0.69 -4.76 1.94
C GLY A 85 -0.25 -5.50 2.89
N VAL A 86 -1.35 -6.04 2.36
CA VAL A 86 -2.28 -6.91 3.11
C VAL A 86 -1.58 -8.16 3.59
N THR A 87 -0.83 -8.83 2.71
CA THR A 87 -0.11 -10.06 3.07
C THR A 87 0.90 -9.80 4.18
N PHE A 88 1.66 -8.71 4.08
CA PHE A 88 2.63 -8.31 5.08
C PHE A 88 1.98 -8.08 6.45
N ASP A 89 0.87 -7.32 6.50
CA ASP A 89 0.22 -6.97 7.78
C ASP A 89 -0.59 -8.13 8.39
N TYR A 90 -1.25 -8.96 7.59
CA TYR A 90 -2.09 -10.06 8.13
C TYR A 90 -1.33 -11.35 8.40
N PHE A 91 -0.26 -11.65 7.64
CA PHE A 91 0.43 -12.94 7.76
C PHE A 91 1.82 -12.84 8.40
N TRP A 92 2.49 -11.69 8.35
CA TRP A 92 3.82 -11.54 8.96
C TRP A 92 3.85 -10.68 10.21
N MET A 93 2.89 -9.79 10.42
CA MET A 93 2.80 -8.97 11.62
C MET A 93 1.80 -9.55 12.63
N PRO A 94 2.15 -9.58 13.93
CA PRO A 94 1.18 -9.90 14.97
C PRO A 94 -0.01 -8.92 14.92
N ALA A 95 -1.16 -9.43 15.32
CA ALA A 95 -2.38 -8.64 15.39
C ALA A 95 -2.22 -7.51 16.41
N PRO A 96 -2.75 -6.30 16.15
CA PRO A 96 -2.67 -5.20 17.11
C PRO A 96 -3.15 -5.57 18.53
N GLU A 97 -4.19 -6.38 18.62
CA GLU A 97 -4.79 -6.90 19.86
C GLU A 97 -3.91 -7.91 20.60
N GLU A 98 -2.93 -8.53 19.93
CA GLU A 98 -1.95 -9.45 20.53
C GLU A 98 -0.73 -8.70 21.09
N ILE A 99 -0.60 -7.41 20.78
CA ILE A 99 0.51 -6.58 21.26
C ILE A 99 0.15 -5.96 22.61
N GLU A 100 0.76 -6.47 23.67
CA GLU A 100 0.73 -5.81 24.98
C GLU A 100 1.46 -4.47 24.91
N LEU A 101 0.77 -3.39 25.24
CA LEU A 101 1.34 -2.05 25.33
C LEU A 101 1.77 -1.77 26.78
N PRO A 102 2.84 -0.98 27.01
CA PRO A 102 3.23 -0.58 28.36
C PRO A 102 2.10 0.19 29.06
N ASP A 103 1.86 -0.12 30.33
CA ASP A 103 0.87 0.58 31.16
C ASP A 103 1.16 2.08 31.35
N ARG A 104 2.40 2.51 31.08
CA ARG A 104 2.86 3.89 31.19
C ARG A 104 3.86 4.24 30.10
N TYR A 105 3.71 5.41 29.51
CA TYR A 105 4.74 6.02 28.66
C TYR A 105 5.92 6.44 29.55
N ALA A 106 7.16 6.21 29.11
CA ALA A 106 8.34 6.72 29.79
C ALA A 106 8.27 8.26 29.77
N THR A 107 8.00 8.85 30.94
CA THR A 107 8.02 10.30 31.18
C THR A 107 9.44 10.80 31.33
#